data_AF-A0A956AHV9-F1
#
_entry.id   AF-A0A956AHV9-F1
#
_cell.length_a   1.000
_cell.length_b   1.000
_cell.length_c   1.000
_cell.angle_alpha   90.00
_cell.angle_beta   90.00
_cell.angle_gamma   90.00
#
_symmetry.space_group_name_H-M   'P 1'
#
loop_
_entity.id
_entity.type
_entity.pdbx_description
1 polymer ?
#
loop_
_entity_poly.entity_id
_entity_poly.type
_entity_poly.pdbx_seq_one_letter_code
_entity_poly.pdbx_strand_id
1 'polypeptide(L)'
;MRKITLLGLFAGLALFGCNKPKDGGATAETAKTAETGKTADGAATTADSKLVPVGTSYAKGGPATAPVTIVEFSDFQCPFCSRVNPTMKQVMDTYGDKVRIVFKHNPLPFHQDAPLASQAALAAG
;
A
#
# COMPACT_ATOMS: atom_id res chain seq x y z
N MET A 1 8.11 -43.52 23.79
CA MET A 1 9.02 -43.24 24.93
C MET A 1 10.09 -42.31 24.39
N ARG A 2 10.32 -41.06 24.79
CA ARG A 2 9.99 -40.26 25.97
C ARG A 2 9.67 -38.82 25.54
N LYS A 3 8.64 -38.22 26.14
CA LYS A 3 8.29 -36.81 26.04
C LYS A 3 9.20 -36.03 27.01
N ILE A 4 9.87 -34.97 26.56
CA ILE A 4 10.57 -34.02 27.44
C ILE A 4 9.77 -32.73 27.42
N THR A 5 8.93 -32.58 28.43
CA THR A 5 8.20 -31.37 28.76
C THR A 5 9.08 -30.55 29.69
N LEU A 6 9.52 -29.37 29.25
CA LEU A 6 10.09 -28.34 30.12
C LEU A 6 9.15 -27.14 30.08
N LEU A 7 8.16 -27.19 30.97
CA LEU A 7 7.31 -26.09 31.37
C LEU A 7 8.15 -25.20 32.30
N GLY A 8 8.74 -24.14 31.74
CA GLY A 8 9.59 -23.19 32.45
C GLY A 8 8.83 -21.89 32.76
N LEU A 9 8.43 -21.79 34.01
CA LEU A 9 7.75 -20.72 34.73
C LEU A 9 8.33 -19.30 34.48
N PHE A 10 7.59 -18.42 33.79
CA PHE A 10 7.76 -16.95 33.89
C PHE A 10 6.43 -16.33 34.34
N ALA A 11 6.08 -16.60 35.60
CA ALA A 11 5.11 -15.79 36.34
C ALA A 11 5.87 -14.61 36.96
N GLY A 12 5.85 -13.45 36.28
CA GLY A 12 6.51 -12.22 36.69
C GLY A 12 5.56 -11.03 36.62
N LEU A 13 4.74 -10.90 37.67
CA LEU A 13 4.22 -9.68 38.27
C LEU A 13 3.75 -8.54 37.34
N ALA A 14 2.45 -8.52 37.08
CA ALA A 14 1.72 -7.36 36.61
C ALA A 14 1.62 -6.30 37.72
N LEU A 15 2.34 -5.17 37.57
CA LEU A 15 1.99 -3.88 38.19
C LEU A 15 2.64 -2.73 37.40
N PHE A 16 2.05 -2.33 36.26
CA PHE A 16 2.22 -0.95 35.76
C PHE A 16 0.95 -0.49 35.04
N GLY A 17 0.09 0.16 35.83
CA GLY A 17 -0.71 1.31 35.43
C GLY A 17 -1.67 1.17 34.26
N CYS A 18 -2.96 1.00 34.57
CA CYS A 18 -4.04 1.61 33.80
C CYS A 18 -3.74 3.09 33.56
N ASN A 19 -3.32 3.46 32.35
CA ASN A 19 -3.30 4.85 31.92
C ASN A 19 -4.71 5.22 31.45
N LYS A 20 -5.42 5.98 32.29
CA LYS A 20 -6.76 6.49 32.02
C LYS A 20 -6.65 7.63 30.99
N PRO A 21 -7.46 7.63 29.92
CA PRO A 21 -7.51 8.75 28.98
C PRO A 21 -8.01 10.00 29.73
N LYS A 22 -7.32 11.12 29.53
CA LYS A 22 -7.77 12.42 30.02
C LYS A 22 -8.78 12.97 29.02
N ASP A 23 -10.02 13.00 29.44
CA ASP A 23 -11.11 13.69 28.77
C ASP A 23 -10.82 15.20 28.82
N GLY A 24 -10.87 15.86 27.66
CA GLY A 24 -10.66 17.31 27.61
C GLY A 24 -10.80 17.90 26.22
N GLY A 25 -12.01 18.39 25.93
CA GLY A 25 -12.18 19.58 25.10
C GLY A 25 -12.47 19.34 23.63
N ALA A 26 -13.76 19.20 23.32
CA ALA A 26 -14.30 19.39 21.99
C ALA A 26 -14.12 20.84 21.50
N THR A 27 -13.66 20.99 20.26
CA THR A 27 -14.26 21.93 19.30
C THR A 27 -14.35 21.22 17.96
N ALA A 28 -15.50 20.60 17.75
CA ALA A 28 -15.94 20.17 16.43
C ALA A 28 -16.25 21.43 15.61
N GLU A 29 -15.47 21.68 14.56
CA GLU A 29 -15.91 22.55 13.47
C GLU A 29 -16.40 21.66 12.33
N THR A 30 -17.71 21.70 12.15
CA THR A 30 -18.48 20.98 11.15
C THR A 30 -18.10 21.40 9.74
N ALA A 31 -17.46 20.49 8.98
CA ALA A 31 -17.44 20.55 7.53
C ALA A 31 -18.42 19.52 6.96
N LYS A 32 -19.59 20.07 6.65
CA LYS A 32 -20.68 19.63 5.78
C LYS A 32 -20.43 18.43 4.84
N THR A 33 -21.31 17.46 5.00
CA THR A 33 -21.64 16.31 4.15
C THR A 33 -22.02 16.68 2.71
N ALA A 34 -21.56 15.87 1.74
CA ALA A 34 -22.15 15.52 0.42
C ALA A 34 -21.00 15.03 -0.51
N GLU A 35 -21.00 13.88 -1.19
CA GLU A 35 -21.99 12.85 -1.45
C GLU A 35 -21.31 11.48 -1.70
N THR A 36 -21.96 10.45 -1.19
CA THR A 36 -22.21 9.12 -1.77
C THR A 36 -21.45 8.75 -3.06
N GLY A 37 -20.26 8.17 -2.89
CA GLY A 37 -19.60 7.37 -3.92
C GLY A 37 -20.26 5.99 -4.03
N LYS A 38 -21.16 5.85 -4.99
CA LYS A 38 -21.79 4.62 -5.49
C LYS A 38 -20.87 3.39 -5.37
N THR A 39 -21.34 2.37 -4.65
CA THR A 39 -20.76 1.02 -4.66
C THR A 39 -20.80 0.50 -6.10
N ALA A 40 -19.62 0.37 -6.70
CA ALA A 40 -19.47 -0.34 -7.96
C ALA A 40 -19.45 -1.84 -7.65
N ASP A 41 -20.64 -2.42 -7.64
CA ASP A 41 -20.83 -3.88 -7.64
C ASP A 41 -20.24 -4.47 -8.93
N GLY A 42 -19.61 -5.63 -8.77
CA GLY A 42 -18.55 -6.12 -9.63
C GLY A 42 -18.94 -6.52 -11.06
N ALA A 43 -18.03 -6.18 -11.98
CA ALA A 43 -17.63 -7.00 -13.11
C ALA A 43 -16.26 -6.48 -13.61
N ALA A 44 -15.21 -6.82 -12.86
CA ALA A 44 -14.00 -7.49 -13.33
C ALA A 44 -13.82 -7.61 -14.86
N THR A 45 -13.71 -6.49 -15.56
CA THR A 45 -13.19 -6.41 -16.93
C THR A 45 -11.82 -5.79 -16.80
N THR A 46 -10.82 -6.43 -17.43
CA THR A 46 -9.40 -6.08 -17.39
C THR A 46 -9.20 -4.57 -17.25
N ALA A 47 -8.76 -4.12 -16.07
CA ALA A 47 -8.79 -2.72 -15.65
C ALA A 47 -7.69 -1.87 -16.34
N ASP A 48 -7.62 -1.96 -17.65
CA ASP A 48 -6.81 -1.11 -18.50
C ASP A 48 -7.61 0.17 -18.74
N SER A 49 -7.33 1.19 -17.93
CA SER A 49 -7.94 2.49 -18.14
C SER A 49 -7.60 2.99 -19.55
N LYS A 50 -8.59 3.48 -20.30
CA LYS A 50 -8.34 4.05 -21.64
C LYS A 50 -7.39 5.25 -21.59
N LEU A 51 -7.32 5.93 -20.45
CA LEU A 51 -6.47 7.10 -20.22
C LEU A 51 -5.02 6.71 -19.95
N VAL A 52 -4.79 5.63 -19.19
CA VAL A 52 -3.46 5.14 -18.84
C VAL A 52 -3.39 3.63 -19.14
N PRO A 53 -2.90 3.25 -20.33
CA PRO A 53 -2.73 1.85 -20.69
C PRO A 53 -1.68 1.18 -19.80
N VAL A 54 -2.04 0.06 -19.18
CA VAL A 54 -1.12 -0.68 -18.28
C VAL A 54 -0.37 -1.78 -19.01
N GLY A 55 -0.97 -2.47 -20.00
CA GLY A 55 -0.27 -3.44 -20.85
C GLY A 55 0.55 -4.46 -20.05
N THR A 56 1.83 -4.63 -20.40
CA THR A 56 2.77 -5.54 -19.73
C THR A 56 3.57 -4.88 -18.60
N SER A 57 3.12 -3.74 -18.08
CA SER A 57 3.80 -3.07 -16.96
C SER A 57 3.77 -3.97 -15.72
N TYR A 58 4.82 -3.92 -14.90
CA TYR A 58 4.91 -4.67 -13.65
C TYR A 58 3.71 -4.35 -12.74
N ALA A 59 3.11 -5.38 -12.16
CA ALA A 59 1.95 -5.25 -11.28
C ALA A 59 2.09 -6.14 -10.03
N LYS A 60 1.57 -5.65 -8.91
CA LYS A 60 1.58 -6.33 -7.61
C LYS A 60 0.22 -6.18 -6.92
N GLY A 61 -0.15 -7.17 -6.10
CA GLY A 61 -1.39 -7.18 -5.33
C GLY A 61 -2.48 -7.97 -6.02
N GLY A 62 -3.71 -7.45 -6.02
CA GLY A 62 -4.90 -8.12 -6.56
C GLY A 62 -4.85 -8.38 -8.07
N PRO A 63 -5.82 -9.16 -8.58
CA PRO A 63 -5.87 -9.59 -9.97
C PRO A 63 -6.07 -8.42 -10.94
N ALA A 64 -5.92 -8.65 -12.25
CA ALA A 64 -6.19 -7.65 -13.29
C ALA A 64 -7.64 -7.12 -13.29
N THR A 65 -8.53 -7.82 -12.59
CA THR A 65 -9.94 -7.53 -12.38
C THR A 65 -10.24 -6.85 -11.05
N ALA A 66 -9.21 -6.50 -10.27
CA ALA A 66 -9.37 -5.78 -9.02
C ALA A 66 -10.18 -4.48 -9.23
N PRO A 67 -11.15 -4.17 -8.36
CA PRO A 67 -12.03 -3.00 -8.53
C PRO A 67 -11.27 -1.67 -8.52
N VAL A 68 -10.08 -1.62 -7.91
CA VAL A 68 -9.20 -0.44 -7.92
C VAL A 68 -7.84 -0.81 -8.48
N THR A 69 -7.37 -0.07 -9.48
CA THR A 69 -6.00 -0.13 -10.00
C THR A 69 -5.32 1.21 -9.77
N ILE A 70 -4.20 1.19 -9.06
CA ILE A 70 -3.33 2.36 -8.85
C ILE A 70 -2.16 2.24 -9.83
N VAL A 71 -1.99 3.23 -10.71
CA VAL A 71 -0.83 3.32 -11.59
C VAL A 71 0.17 4.30 -10.99
N GLU A 72 1.29 3.78 -10.48
CA GLU A 72 2.37 4.57 -9.88
C GLU A 72 3.44 4.87 -10.93
N PHE A 73 3.60 6.15 -11.27
CA PHE A 73 4.74 6.64 -12.05
C PHE A 73 5.87 7.01 -11.11
N SER A 74 7.00 6.33 -11.24
CA SER A 74 8.05 6.38 -10.22
C SER A 74 9.44 6.34 -10.83
N ASP A 75 10.38 6.93 -10.08
CA ASP A 75 11.77 7.13 -10.46
C ASP A 75 12.66 6.60 -9.32
N PHE A 76 13.62 5.73 -9.67
CA PHE A 76 14.50 5.08 -8.72
C PHE A 76 15.46 6.01 -7.97
N GLN A 77 15.71 7.22 -8.45
CA GLN A 77 16.52 8.23 -7.77
C GLN A 77 15.69 9.29 -7.03
N CYS A 78 14.36 9.29 -7.17
CA CYS A 78 13.52 10.30 -6.54
C CYS A 78 13.27 10.01 -5.04
N PRO A 79 13.67 10.91 -4.13
CA PRO A 79 13.45 10.72 -2.69
C PRO A 79 11.97 10.86 -2.27
N PHE A 80 11.10 11.42 -3.12
CA PHE A 80 9.66 11.42 -2.87
C PHE A 80 9.03 10.09 -3.27
N CYS A 81 9.48 9.49 -4.37
CA CYS A 81 9.05 8.16 -4.80
C CYS A 81 9.40 7.10 -3.74
N SER A 82 10.61 7.12 -3.18
CA SER A 82 10.96 6.14 -2.12
C SER A 82 10.10 6.26 -0.85
N ARG A 83 9.65 7.47 -0.51
CA ARG A 83 8.80 7.73 0.66
C ARG A 83 7.36 7.23 0.52
N VAL A 84 6.88 6.93 -0.69
CA VAL A 84 5.52 6.42 -0.89
C VAL A 84 5.39 4.93 -0.53
N ASN A 85 6.51 4.19 -0.52
CA ASN A 85 6.53 2.74 -0.32
C ASN A 85 5.76 2.26 0.93
N PRO A 86 5.90 2.87 2.13
CA PRO A 86 5.14 2.46 3.30
C PRO A 86 3.63 2.65 3.13
N THR A 87 3.21 3.74 2.48
CA THR A 87 1.79 4.02 2.18
C THR A 87 1.25 2.99 1.20
N MET A 88 1.98 2.68 0.14
CA MET A 88 1.58 1.65 -0.84
C MET A 88 1.48 0.28 -0.17
N LYS A 89 2.40 -0.04 0.75
CA LYS A 89 2.31 -1.25 1.56
C LYS A 89 1.05 -1.26 2.42
N GLN A 90 0.76 -0.17 3.14
CA GLN A 90 -0.43 -0.06 3.97
C GLN A 90 -1.72 -0.25 3.15
N VAL A 91 -1.78 0.30 1.93
CA VAL A 91 -2.91 0.11 1.01
C VAL A 91 -3.06 -1.37 0.66
N MET A 92 -1.98 -2.06 0.27
CA MET A 92 -2.03 -3.49 -0.02
C MET A 92 -2.45 -4.31 1.21
N ASP A 93 -1.91 -4.01 2.39
CA ASP A 93 -2.23 -4.71 3.64
C ASP A 93 -3.71 -4.51 4.03
N THR A 94 -4.27 -3.31 3.79
CA THR A 94 -5.64 -2.95 4.20
C THR A 94 -6.70 -3.53 3.24
N TYR A 95 -6.42 -3.51 1.94
CA TYR A 95 -7.43 -3.82 0.93
C TYR A 95 -7.24 -5.18 0.23
N GLY A 96 -6.06 -5.79 0.33
CA GLY A 96 -5.74 -7.09 -0.24
C GLY A 96 -6.04 -7.15 -1.74
N ASP A 97 -6.72 -8.20 -2.18
CA ASP A 97 -7.04 -8.46 -3.59
C ASP A 97 -7.97 -7.41 -4.23
N LYS A 98 -8.51 -6.48 -3.45
CA LYS A 98 -9.33 -5.39 -3.99
C LYS A 98 -8.50 -4.30 -4.67
N VAL A 99 -7.18 -4.27 -4.45
CA VAL A 99 -6.28 -3.27 -5.03
C VAL A 99 -5.18 -3.94 -5.83
N ARG A 100 -5.00 -3.48 -7.07
CA ARG A 100 -3.85 -3.79 -7.92
C ARG A 100 -2.98 -2.54 -8.04
N ILE A 101 -1.68 -2.68 -7.81
CA ILE A 101 -0.71 -1.60 -8.02
C ILE A 101 0.09 -1.93 -9.28
N VAL A 102 0.15 -1.00 -10.23
CA VAL A 102 0.92 -1.09 -11.47
C VAL A 102 2.03 -0.06 -11.42
N PHE A 103 3.27 -0.48 -11.66
CA PHE A 103 4.43 0.40 -11.67
C PHE A 103 4.76 0.84 -13.10
N LYS A 104 5.04 2.14 -13.31
CA LYS A 104 5.55 2.70 -14.56
C LYS A 104 6.79 3.54 -14.31
N HIS A 105 7.84 3.28 -15.09
CA HIS A 105 9.06 4.08 -15.03
C HIS A 105 8.81 5.51 -15.52
N ASN A 106 9.23 6.49 -14.74
CA ASN A 106 9.23 7.91 -15.11
C ASN A 106 10.58 8.55 -14.76
N PRO A 107 11.68 8.16 -15.44
CA PRO A 107 13.01 8.69 -15.16
C PRO A 107 13.06 10.20 -15.47
N LEU A 108 13.30 10.99 -14.44
CA LEU A 108 13.36 12.45 -14.55
C LEU A 108 14.69 12.87 -15.20
N PRO A 109 14.69 13.89 -16.08
CA PRO A 109 15.86 14.23 -16.90
C PRO A 109 17.06 14.76 -16.09
N PHE A 110 16.84 15.15 -14.83
CA PHE A 110 17.89 15.62 -13.91
C PHE A 110 18.43 14.51 -12.99
N HIS A 111 17.87 13.31 -13.03
CA HIS A 111 18.38 12.14 -12.32
C HIS A 111 19.28 11.32 -13.24
N GLN A 112 20.60 11.40 -13.02
CA GLN A 112 21.62 10.89 -13.94
C GLN A 112 21.51 9.37 -14.20
N ASP A 113 21.20 8.60 -13.16
CA ASP A 113 21.13 7.13 -13.22
C ASP A 113 19.71 6.60 -13.39
N ALA A 114 18.67 7.43 -13.29
CA ALA A 114 17.27 7.00 -13.40
C ALA A 114 16.95 6.28 -14.73
N PRO A 115 17.46 6.71 -15.90
CA PRO A 115 17.25 5.98 -17.15
C PRO A 115 17.85 4.56 -17.11
N LEU A 116 19.10 4.43 -16.65
CA LEU A 116 19.78 3.13 -16.56
C LEU A 116 19.14 2.23 -15.50
N ALA A 117 18.75 2.78 -14.35
CA ALA A 117 18.01 2.04 -13.33
C ALA A 117 16.66 1.53 -13.86
N SER A 118 15.95 2.35 -14.65
CA SER A 118 14.70 1.96 -15.30
C SER A 118 14.90 0.81 -16.30
N GLN A 119 15.94 0.88 -17.13
CA GLN A 119 16.28 -0.18 -18.07
C GLN A 119 16.69 -1.48 -17.35
N ALA A 120 17.49 -1.37 -16.28
CA ALA A 120 17.91 -2.50 -15.47
C ALA A 120 16.71 -3.20 -14.80
N ALA A 121 15.76 -2.43 -14.28
CA ALA A 121 14.54 -2.99 -13.70
C ALA A 121 13.69 -3.72 -14.73
N LEU A 122 13.51 -3.15 -15.94
CA LEU A 122 12.81 -3.81 -17.04
C LEU A 122 13.49 -5.10 -17.50
N ALA A 123 14.83 -5.14 -17.47
CA ALA A 123 15.60 -6.33 -17.84
C ALA A 123 15.53 -7.45 -16.78
N ALA A 124 15.20 -7.13 -15.53
CA ALA A 124 15.17 -8.10 -14.42
C ALA A 124 13.92 -9.00 -14.42
N GLY A 125 12.81 -8.52 -15.00
CA GLY A 125 11.53 -9.26 -15.06
C GLY A 125 10.55 -8.89 -13.96
#